data_AF-A0A3G9IF61-F1
#
_entry.id   AF-A0A3G9IF61-F1
#
_cell.length_a   1.000
_cell.length_b   1.000
_cell.length_c   1.000
_cell.angle_alpha   90.00
_cell.angle_beta   90.00
_cell.angle_gamma   90.00
#
_symmetry.space_group_name_H-M   'P 1'
#
loop_
_entity.id
_entity.type
_entity.pdbx_description
1 polymer ?
#
loop_
_entity_poly.entity_id
_entity_poly.type
_entity_poly.pdbx_seq_one_letter_code
_entity_poly.pdbx_strand_id
1 'polypeptide(L)'
;MSFGTMEQTAPVNSAAPRNARVRLIVTVGSVLVILASIVAIVLVVAKPAKSDGAALADQRAAASSAANALVQGQYTFDKSMLQGSTMPAFRAKVEAVVTPKYDVTFQLLASKVEAVVQAAGLKSTIAIWSTGVAAISSDRATVLVVGAYTQWLPKTKGGTDYRSAGEVPFRDVLSLVNVNGKWLVDNQAPAEGMPPTAPPAASATSGASK
;
A
#
# COMPACT_ATOMS: atom_id res chain seq x y z
N MET A 1 -20.24 -19.19 -102.13
CA MET A 1 -19.82 -20.54 -101.71
C MET A 1 -18.50 -20.43 -100.98
N SER A 2 -18.48 -20.92 -99.74
CA SER A 2 -17.37 -21.15 -98.79
C SER A 2 -16.31 -20.08 -98.54
N PHE A 3 -16.47 -19.37 -97.40
CA PHE A 3 -15.41 -18.69 -96.67
C PHE A 3 -14.74 -19.67 -95.70
N GLY A 4 -13.41 -19.76 -95.75
CA GLY A 4 -12.59 -20.54 -94.82
C GLY A 4 -12.55 -19.90 -93.43
N THR A 5 -12.83 -20.70 -92.41
CA THR A 5 -12.84 -20.32 -90.99
C THR A 5 -11.42 -20.37 -90.43
N MET A 6 -10.96 -19.26 -89.83
CA MET A 6 -9.67 -19.17 -89.15
C MET A 6 -9.68 -19.94 -87.83
N GLU A 7 -8.73 -20.86 -87.66
CA GLU A 7 -8.39 -21.51 -86.40
C GLU A 7 -7.73 -20.50 -85.44
N GLN A 8 -8.31 -20.30 -84.26
CA GLN A 8 -7.72 -19.53 -83.16
C GLN A 8 -7.12 -20.49 -82.14
N THR A 9 -5.80 -20.72 -82.22
CA THR A 9 -5.05 -21.50 -81.24
C THR A 9 -4.82 -20.68 -79.96
N ALA A 10 -5.36 -21.15 -78.83
CA ALA A 10 -5.02 -20.64 -77.50
C ALA A 10 -3.62 -21.14 -77.06
N PRO A 11 -2.80 -20.34 -76.37
CA PRO A 11 -1.61 -20.87 -75.70
C PRO A 11 -2.01 -21.65 -74.46
N VAL A 12 -1.65 -22.94 -74.44
CA VAL A 12 -1.68 -23.79 -73.25
C VAL A 12 -0.64 -23.27 -72.27
N ASN A 13 -1.09 -22.56 -71.22
CA ASN A 13 -0.23 -22.20 -70.10
C ASN A 13 0.25 -23.48 -69.40
N SER A 14 1.50 -23.85 -69.65
CA SER A 14 2.21 -24.92 -68.95
C SER A 14 2.37 -24.54 -67.48
N ALA A 15 1.57 -25.15 -66.60
CA ALA A 15 1.76 -25.04 -65.16
C ALA A 15 3.03 -25.83 -64.78
N ALA A 16 4.11 -25.11 -64.48
CA ALA A 16 5.35 -25.69 -63.97
C ALA A 16 5.10 -26.48 -62.66
N PRO A 17 5.80 -27.61 -62.41
CA PRO A 17 5.67 -28.37 -61.18
C PRO A 17 6.19 -27.54 -60.00
N ARG A 18 5.27 -26.89 -59.27
CA ARG A 18 5.60 -26.19 -58.03
C ARG A 18 5.86 -27.22 -56.93
N ASN A 19 7.13 -27.31 -56.53
CA ASN A 19 7.68 -28.19 -55.50
C ASN A 19 6.74 -28.41 -54.31
N ALA A 20 6.07 -29.57 -54.30
CA ALA A 20 5.10 -29.96 -53.27
C ALA A 20 5.67 -29.90 -51.84
N ARG A 21 6.98 -30.10 -51.70
CA ARG A 21 7.71 -29.98 -50.42
C ARG A 21 7.71 -28.55 -49.87
N VAL A 22 7.84 -27.53 -50.72
CA VAL A 22 7.81 -26.12 -50.31
C VAL A 22 6.39 -25.74 -49.86
N ARG A 23 5.37 -26.21 -50.59
CA ARG A 23 3.97 -26.03 -50.18
C ARG A 23 3.69 -26.67 -48.82
N LEU A 24 4.16 -27.90 -48.59
CA LEU A 24 3.97 -28.60 -47.32
C LEU A 24 4.62 -27.84 -46.15
N ILE A 25 5.87 -27.38 -46.32
CA ILE A 25 6.60 -26.63 -45.28
C ILE A 25 5.87 -25.33 -44.94
N VAL A 26 5.42 -24.57 -45.95
CA VAL A 26 4.68 -23.32 -45.73
C VAL A 26 3.34 -23.58 -45.03
N THR A 27 2.61 -24.63 -45.41
CA THR A 27 1.34 -24.98 -44.77
C THR A 27 1.54 -25.39 -43.31
N VAL A 28 2.50 -26.27 -43.03
CA VAL A 28 2.79 -26.71 -41.65
C VAL A 28 3.27 -25.54 -40.79
N GLY A 29 4.15 -24.69 -41.33
CA GLY A 29 4.61 -23.49 -40.64
C GLY A 29 3.49 -22.51 -40.33
N SER A 30 2.57 -22.28 -41.29
CA SER A 30 1.43 -21.39 -41.09
C SER A 30 0.46 -21.92 -40.03
N VAL A 31 0.18 -23.23 -40.01
CA VAL A 31 -0.65 -23.87 -38.98
C VAL A 31 -0.02 -23.73 -37.59
N LEU A 32 1.30 -23.92 -37.47
CA LEU A 32 2.00 -23.76 -36.20
C LEU A 32 1.94 -22.31 -35.68
N VAL A 33 2.07 -21.31 -36.55
CA VAL A 33 1.96 -19.90 -36.17
C VAL A 33 0.54 -19.55 -35.70
N ILE A 34 -0.48 -20.11 -36.35
CA ILE A 34 -1.88 -19.93 -35.95
C ILE A 34 -2.12 -20.58 -34.57
N LEU A 35 -1.65 -21.81 -34.35
CA LEU A 35 -1.77 -22.48 -33.05
C LEU A 35 -1.05 -21.70 -31.94
N ALA A 36 0.17 -21.21 -32.20
CA ALA A 36 0.90 -20.39 -31.24
C ALA A 36 0.16 -19.08 -30.92
N SER A 37 -0.43 -18.43 -31.94
CA SER A 37 -1.25 -17.22 -31.74
C SER A 37 -2.50 -17.50 -30.92
N ILE A 38 -3.20 -18.61 -31.19
CA ILE A 38 -4.39 -19.01 -30.44
C ILE A 38 -4.01 -19.29 -28.98
N VAL A 39 -2.93 -20.01 -28.72
CA VAL A 39 -2.44 -20.28 -27.36
C VAL A 39 -2.09 -18.98 -26.64
N ALA A 40 -1.41 -18.04 -27.30
CA ALA A 40 -1.07 -16.75 -26.72
C ALA A 40 -2.34 -15.93 -26.38
N ILE A 41 -3.34 -15.92 -27.27
CA ILE A 41 -4.61 -15.24 -27.03
C ILE A 41 -5.36 -15.90 -25.86
N VAL A 42 -5.42 -17.24 -25.82
CA VAL A 42 -6.05 -17.97 -24.72
C VAL A 42 -5.36 -17.69 -23.40
N LEU A 43 -4.02 -17.63 -23.35
CA LEU A 43 -3.27 -17.28 -22.14
C LEU A 43 -3.48 -15.82 -21.70
N VAL A 44 -3.72 -14.89 -22.63
CA VAL A 44 -4.03 -13.49 -22.33
C VAL A 44 -5.47 -13.34 -21.83
N VAL A 45 -6.43 -14.04 -22.46
CA VAL A 45 -7.86 -14.00 -22.10
C VAL A 45 -8.16 -14.79 -20.83
N ALA A 46 -7.42 -15.87 -20.56
CA ALA A 46 -7.59 -16.71 -19.38
C ALA A 46 -7.03 -16.09 -18.09
N LYS A 47 -6.40 -14.91 -18.14
CA LYS A 47 -6.09 -14.14 -16.93
C LYS A 47 -7.40 -13.58 -16.39
N PRO A 48 -7.94 -14.08 -15.27
CA PRO A 48 -9.15 -13.52 -14.72
C PRO A 48 -8.86 -12.06 -14.33
N ALA A 49 -9.56 -11.11 -14.97
CA ALA A 49 -9.62 -9.75 -14.46
C ALA A 49 -10.19 -9.85 -13.03
N LYS A 50 -9.49 -9.29 -12.03
CA LYS A 50 -10.09 -9.10 -10.70
C LYS A 50 -11.38 -8.32 -10.95
N SER A 51 -12.50 -8.85 -10.49
CA SER A 51 -13.75 -8.10 -10.52
C SER A 51 -13.54 -6.76 -9.82
N ASP A 52 -14.21 -5.71 -10.28
CA ASP A 52 -14.06 -4.36 -9.71
C ASP A 52 -14.24 -4.35 -8.18
N GLY A 53 -15.08 -5.24 -7.65
CA GLY A 53 -15.25 -5.46 -6.21
C GLY A 53 -14.01 -6.02 -5.49
N ALA A 54 -13.28 -6.96 -6.10
CA ALA A 54 -12.05 -7.52 -5.54
C ALA A 54 -10.92 -6.47 -5.53
N ALA A 55 -10.78 -5.71 -6.63
CA ALA A 55 -9.82 -4.62 -6.69
C ALA A 55 -10.10 -3.54 -5.63
N LEU A 56 -11.37 -3.18 -5.43
CA LEU A 56 -11.77 -2.22 -4.41
C LEU A 56 -11.53 -2.75 -2.98
N ALA A 57 -11.76 -4.03 -2.73
CA ALA A 57 -11.45 -4.65 -1.44
C ALA A 57 -9.94 -4.60 -1.12
N ASP A 58 -9.09 -4.88 -2.11
CA ASP A 58 -7.64 -4.75 -1.96
C ASP A 58 -7.21 -3.32 -1.66
N GLN A 59 -7.80 -2.33 -2.35
CA GLN A 59 -7.52 -0.92 -2.09
C GLN A 59 -7.89 -0.52 -0.66
N ARG A 60 -9.06 -0.97 -0.17
CA ARG A 60 -9.47 -0.72 1.23
C ARG A 60 -8.52 -1.38 2.22
N ALA A 61 -8.15 -2.64 1.99
CA ALA A 61 -7.22 -3.36 2.86
C ALA A 61 -5.84 -2.66 2.90
N ALA A 62 -5.33 -2.21 1.75
CA ALA A 62 -4.07 -1.50 1.67
C ALA A 62 -4.11 -0.14 2.38
N ALA A 63 -5.19 0.64 2.20
CA ALA A 63 -5.38 1.90 2.91
C ALA A 63 -5.49 1.70 4.43
N SER A 64 -6.27 0.72 4.89
CA SER A 64 -6.34 0.37 6.32
C SER A 64 -5.01 -0.10 6.88
N SER A 65 -4.22 -0.86 6.11
CA SER A 65 -2.89 -1.30 6.51
C SER A 65 -1.93 -0.12 6.69
N ALA A 66 -1.93 0.85 5.78
CA ALA A 66 -1.10 2.05 5.90
C ALA A 66 -1.49 2.90 7.13
N ALA A 67 -2.79 3.07 7.36
CA ALA A 67 -3.31 3.75 8.55
C ALA A 67 -2.89 3.05 9.86
N ASN A 68 -3.02 1.72 9.92
CA ASN A 68 -2.59 0.94 11.08
C ASN A 68 -1.09 1.02 11.32
N ALA A 69 -0.28 0.99 10.25
CA ALA A 69 1.16 1.10 10.36
C ALA A 69 1.59 2.46 10.93
N LEU A 70 0.95 3.56 10.52
CA LEU A 70 1.19 4.88 11.09
C LEU A 70 0.90 4.87 12.59
N VAL A 71 -0.32 4.47 12.96
CA VAL A 71 -0.79 4.49 14.36
C VAL A 71 0.07 3.57 15.24
N GLN A 72 0.43 2.38 14.76
CA GLN A 72 1.37 1.50 15.47
C GLN A 72 2.74 2.13 15.64
N GLY A 73 3.30 2.71 14.57
CA GLY A 73 4.61 3.36 14.61
C GLY A 73 4.65 4.55 15.56
N GLN A 74 3.62 5.39 15.54
CA GLN A 74 3.55 6.63 16.32
C GLN A 74 3.35 6.41 17.82
N TYR A 75 2.58 5.39 18.22
CA TYR A 75 2.23 5.16 19.61
C TYR A 75 2.99 4.00 20.27
N THR A 76 3.84 3.27 19.53
CA THR A 76 4.65 2.16 20.06
C THR A 76 6.13 2.51 20.06
N PHE A 77 6.66 2.77 21.25
CA PHE A 77 8.06 3.13 21.43
C PHE A 77 8.52 2.86 22.86
N ASP A 78 9.82 2.69 23.04
CA ASP A 78 10.43 2.55 24.36
C ASP A 78 11.90 3.01 24.32
N LYS A 79 12.54 2.96 25.49
CA LYS A 79 13.94 3.35 25.67
C LYS A 79 14.93 2.52 24.83
N SER A 80 14.61 1.29 24.44
CA SER A 80 15.52 0.45 23.64
C SER A 80 15.72 0.98 22.22
N MET A 81 14.81 1.83 21.74
CA MET A 81 14.92 2.46 20.42
C MET A 81 15.80 3.73 20.43
N LEU A 82 16.29 4.18 21.59
CA LEU A 82 17.20 5.34 21.67
C LEU A 82 18.60 4.99 21.15
N GLN A 83 19.12 5.88 20.31
CA GLN A 83 20.51 5.91 19.86
C GLN A 83 21.05 7.32 20.11
N GLY A 84 21.71 7.51 21.26
CA GLY A 84 22.03 8.85 21.75
C GLY A 84 20.76 9.60 22.19
N SER A 85 20.47 10.74 21.56
CA SER A 85 19.29 11.56 21.84
C SER A 85 18.11 11.33 20.89
N THR A 86 18.27 10.49 19.87
CA THR A 86 17.24 10.25 18.86
C THR A 86 16.77 8.80 18.88
N MET A 87 15.64 8.52 18.22
CA MET A 87 15.09 7.18 18.04
C MET A 87 14.95 6.87 16.54
N PRO A 88 16.03 6.56 15.81
CA PRO A 88 15.99 6.36 14.36
C PRO A 88 15.02 5.24 13.94
N ALA A 89 14.95 4.16 14.71
CA ALA A 89 14.02 3.05 14.45
C ALA A 89 12.54 3.47 14.61
N PHE A 90 12.25 4.42 15.52
CA PHE A 90 10.91 4.99 15.68
C PHE A 90 10.56 5.89 14.49
N ARG A 91 11.50 6.75 14.07
CA ARG A 91 11.31 7.63 12.92
C ARG A 91 11.10 6.86 11.61
N ALA A 92 11.95 5.88 11.33
CA ALA A 92 11.88 5.07 10.13
C ALA A 92 10.54 4.31 9.96
N LYS A 93 9.93 3.86 11.07
CA LYS A 93 8.62 3.18 11.03
C LYS A 93 7.51 4.07 10.49
N VAL A 94 7.53 5.34 10.88
CA VAL A 94 6.49 6.31 10.50
C VAL A 94 6.80 6.93 9.14
N GLU A 95 8.04 7.35 8.92
CA GLU A 95 8.52 7.91 7.64
C GLU A 95 8.21 6.99 6.44
N ALA A 96 8.22 5.67 6.65
CA ALA A 96 7.91 4.70 5.61
C ALA A 96 6.45 4.74 5.10
N VAL A 97 5.52 5.33 5.86
CA VAL A 97 4.07 5.25 5.60
C VAL A 97 3.38 6.61 5.49
N VAL A 98 4.13 7.70 5.52
CA VAL A 98 3.61 9.07 5.48
C VAL A 98 4.06 9.80 4.22
N THR A 99 3.35 10.86 3.85
CA THR A 99 3.80 11.79 2.82
C THR A 99 4.85 12.75 3.38
N PRO A 100 5.69 13.38 2.53
CA PRO A 100 6.61 14.44 2.97
C PRO A 100 5.89 15.60 3.68
N LYS A 101 4.62 15.86 3.34
CA LYS A 101 3.81 16.88 4.00
C LYS A 101 3.52 16.50 5.45
N TYR A 102 3.05 15.27 5.70
CA TYR A 102 2.77 14.82 7.06
C TYR A 102 4.06 14.62 7.88
N ASP A 103 5.16 14.24 7.22
CA ASP A 103 6.45 14.02 7.88
C ASP A 103 6.87 15.21 8.75
N VAL A 104 6.71 16.45 8.26
CA VAL A 104 7.03 17.66 9.04
C VAL A 104 6.31 17.68 10.40
N THR A 105 5.02 17.29 10.43
CA THR A 105 4.24 17.21 11.67
C THR A 105 4.75 16.08 12.56
N PHE A 106 5.08 14.94 11.96
CA PHE A 106 5.66 13.81 12.68
C PHE A 106 7.03 14.14 13.28
N GLN A 107 7.93 14.84 12.59
CA GLN A 107 9.26 15.16 13.11
C GLN A 107 9.19 16.03 14.39
N LEU A 108 8.20 16.94 14.47
CA LEU A 108 7.93 17.72 15.68
C LEU A 108 7.42 16.85 16.82
N LEU A 109 6.53 15.90 16.53
CA LEU A 109 6.05 14.92 17.49
C LEU A 109 7.19 14.02 17.98
N ALA A 110 7.99 13.49 17.07
CA ALA A 110 9.10 12.59 17.36
C ALA A 110 10.11 13.22 18.29
N SER A 111 10.48 14.48 18.05
CA SER A 111 11.41 15.22 18.91
C SER A 111 10.87 15.38 20.34
N LYS A 112 9.55 15.57 20.51
CA LYS A 112 8.92 15.61 21.85
C LYS A 112 8.90 14.25 22.53
N VAL A 113 8.61 13.18 21.77
CA VAL A 113 8.64 11.81 22.27
C VAL A 113 10.04 11.44 22.73
N GLU A 114 11.05 11.66 21.90
CA GLU A 114 12.46 11.37 22.20
C GLU A 114 12.92 12.08 23.48
N ALA A 115 12.57 13.35 23.65
CA ALA A 115 12.90 14.11 24.86
C ALA A 115 12.30 13.46 26.12
N VAL A 116 11.04 13.00 26.07
CA VAL A 116 10.38 12.35 27.22
C VAL A 116 10.91 10.93 27.46
N VAL A 117 11.21 10.17 26.40
CA VAL A 117 11.84 8.85 26.53
C VAL A 117 13.24 8.99 27.14
N GLN A 118 14.00 10.00 26.73
CA GLN A 118 15.33 10.27 27.28
C GLN A 118 15.27 10.72 28.75
N ALA A 119 14.36 11.63 29.09
CA ALA A 119 14.25 12.19 30.42
C ALA A 119 13.62 11.22 31.44
N ALA A 120 12.54 10.55 31.05
CA ALA A 120 11.69 9.76 31.95
C ALA A 120 11.67 8.27 31.66
N GLY A 121 12.25 7.80 30.55
CA GLY A 121 12.21 6.39 30.16
C GLY A 121 10.81 5.91 29.76
N LEU A 122 9.96 6.83 29.30
CA LEU A 122 8.58 6.54 28.90
C LEU A 122 8.54 5.40 27.87
N LYS A 123 7.67 4.44 28.11
CA LYS A 123 7.28 3.41 27.14
C LYS A 123 5.82 3.62 26.79
N SER A 124 5.49 3.45 25.51
CA SER A 124 4.12 3.50 25.02
C SER A 124 3.84 2.28 24.16
N THR A 125 2.63 1.74 24.29
CA THR A 125 2.11 0.63 23.50
C THR A 125 0.69 0.96 23.07
N ILE A 126 0.24 0.42 21.94
CA ILE A 126 -1.10 0.68 21.43
C ILE A 126 -1.93 -0.58 21.26
N ALA A 127 -3.22 -0.46 21.54
CA ALA A 127 -4.25 -1.41 21.16
C ALA A 127 -5.18 -0.73 20.14
N ILE A 128 -5.15 -1.21 18.90
CA ILE A 128 -6.11 -0.79 17.88
C ILE A 128 -7.35 -1.68 18.02
N TRP A 129 -8.50 -1.09 18.29
CA TRP A 129 -9.76 -1.82 18.47
C TRP A 129 -10.51 -1.98 17.15
N SER A 130 -10.44 -0.97 16.28
CA SER A 130 -11.11 -0.99 14.99
C SER A 130 -10.46 -0.03 14.00
N THR A 131 -10.48 -0.43 12.73
CA THR A 131 -10.04 0.39 11.59
C THR A 131 -11.04 0.24 10.46
N GLY A 132 -11.51 1.35 9.90
CA GLY A 132 -12.51 1.34 8.83
C GLY A 132 -12.27 2.40 7.78
N VAL A 133 -12.51 2.06 6.51
CA VAL A 133 -12.42 3.01 5.38
C VAL A 133 -13.76 3.70 5.21
N ALA A 134 -13.85 5.00 5.49
CA ALA A 134 -15.06 5.79 5.29
C ALA A 134 -15.28 6.20 3.83
N ALA A 135 -14.20 6.51 3.12
CA ALA A 135 -14.26 6.89 1.71
C ALA A 135 -12.98 6.44 1.01
N ILE A 136 -13.09 6.03 -0.26
CA ILE A 136 -11.92 5.67 -1.08
C ILE A 136 -12.20 5.95 -2.56
N SER A 137 -11.21 6.54 -3.23
CA SER A 137 -11.11 6.74 -4.68
C SER A 137 -9.84 6.05 -5.20
N SER A 138 -9.48 6.29 -6.46
CA SER A 138 -8.25 5.78 -7.06
C SER A 138 -6.97 6.36 -6.43
N ASP A 139 -7.04 7.57 -5.89
CA ASP A 139 -5.88 8.34 -5.41
C ASP A 139 -6.00 8.84 -3.98
N ARG A 140 -7.17 8.73 -3.33
CA ARG A 140 -7.42 9.22 -1.97
C ARG A 140 -8.22 8.22 -1.15
N ALA A 141 -7.99 8.21 0.16
CA ALA A 141 -8.82 7.48 1.10
C ALA A 141 -8.97 8.24 2.42
N THR A 142 -10.08 8.02 3.09
CA THR A 142 -10.33 8.46 4.46
C THR A 142 -10.51 7.22 5.33
N VAL A 143 -9.66 7.06 6.33
CA VAL A 143 -9.66 5.91 7.23
C VAL A 143 -9.87 6.39 8.66
N LEU A 144 -10.80 5.76 9.39
CA LEU A 144 -10.97 5.96 10.81
C LEU A 144 -10.26 4.85 11.57
N VAL A 145 -9.48 5.24 12.57
CA VAL A 145 -8.81 4.31 13.49
C VAL A 145 -9.25 4.62 14.91
N VAL A 146 -9.68 3.59 15.63
CA VAL A 146 -10.14 3.67 17.01
C VAL A 146 -9.32 2.72 17.86
N GLY A 147 -8.85 3.21 19.00
CA GLY A 147 -8.06 2.40 19.92
C GLY A 147 -7.73 3.15 21.19
N ALA A 148 -6.74 2.63 21.89
CA ALA A 148 -6.12 3.31 23.02
C ALA A 148 -4.62 3.02 23.08
N TYR A 149 -3.85 3.98 23.56
CA TYR A 149 -2.45 3.75 23.91
C TYR A 149 -2.27 3.74 25.43
N THR A 150 -1.44 2.81 25.90
CA THR A 150 -1.10 2.68 27.31
C THR A 150 0.33 3.15 27.51
N GLN A 151 0.50 3.97 28.54
CA GLN A 151 1.78 4.56 28.87
C GLN A 151 2.37 3.91 30.10
N TRP A 152 3.69 3.82 30.13
CA TRP A 152 4.41 3.13 31.18
C TRP A 152 5.64 3.96 31.57
N LEU A 153 5.80 4.20 32.87
CA LEU A 153 6.98 4.85 33.42
C LEU A 153 7.79 3.84 34.25
N PRO A 154 9.12 3.88 34.20
CA PRO A 154 9.96 3.10 35.11
C PRO A 154 9.60 3.42 36.57
N LYS A 155 9.51 2.39 37.43
CA LYS A 155 9.30 2.57 38.88
C LYS A 155 10.52 3.23 39.55
N THR A 156 11.71 2.92 39.04
CA THR A 156 12.98 3.52 39.44
C THR A 156 13.70 4.04 38.22
N LYS A 157 14.47 5.12 38.36
CA LYS A 157 15.18 5.74 37.24
C LYS A 157 16.14 4.74 36.60
N GLY A 158 15.88 4.38 35.34
CA GLY A 158 16.68 3.41 34.61
C GLY A 158 16.39 1.93 34.89
N GLY A 159 15.43 1.63 35.77
CA GLY A 159 14.99 0.27 36.02
C GLY A 159 14.16 -0.33 34.88
N THR A 160 14.04 -1.66 34.88
CA THR A 160 13.23 -2.44 33.92
C THR A 160 11.81 -2.69 34.40
N ASP A 161 11.50 -2.35 35.65
CA ASP A 161 10.15 -2.44 36.20
C ASP A 161 9.35 -1.20 35.85
N TYR A 162 8.17 -1.41 35.28
CA TYR A 162 7.28 -0.33 34.85
C TYR A 162 6.03 -0.25 35.72
N ARG A 163 5.51 0.96 35.91
CA ARG A 163 4.14 1.22 36.36
C ARG A 163 3.34 1.83 35.22
N SER A 164 2.06 1.48 35.13
CA SER A 164 1.17 2.13 34.17
C SER A 164 0.98 3.59 34.57
N ALA A 165 1.10 4.48 33.60
CA ALA A 165 0.80 5.90 33.72
C ALA A 165 -0.62 6.24 33.20
N GLY A 166 -1.37 5.24 32.76
CA GLY A 166 -2.73 5.38 32.25
C GLY A 166 -2.90 4.89 30.83
N GLU A 167 -4.16 4.64 30.47
CA GLU A 167 -4.61 4.33 29.13
C GLU A 167 -5.37 5.53 28.57
N VAL A 168 -5.05 5.91 27.33
CA VAL A 168 -5.64 7.06 26.65
C VAL A 168 -6.35 6.59 25.38
N PRO A 169 -7.69 6.61 25.35
CA PRO A 169 -8.44 6.28 24.15
C PRO A 169 -8.32 7.39 23.10
N PHE A 170 -8.39 7.01 21.83
CA PHE A 170 -8.38 7.92 20.70
C PHE A 170 -9.33 7.45 19.59
N ARG A 171 -9.73 8.41 18.75
CA ARG A 171 -10.43 8.17 17.48
C ARG A 171 -9.86 9.16 16.49
N ASP A 172 -9.10 8.65 15.55
CA ASP A 172 -8.41 9.48 14.57
C ASP A 172 -8.99 9.24 13.18
N VAL A 173 -9.06 10.32 12.41
CA VAL A 173 -9.38 10.35 10.98
C VAL A 173 -8.06 10.58 10.24
N LEU A 174 -7.71 9.64 9.39
CA LEU A 174 -6.51 9.69 8.57
C LEU A 174 -6.93 9.94 7.12
N SER A 175 -6.34 10.97 6.52
CA SER A 175 -6.40 11.22 5.09
C SER A 175 -5.19 10.58 4.43
N LEU A 176 -5.44 9.70 3.45
CA LEU A 176 -4.39 9.01 2.71
C LEU A 176 -4.43 9.42 1.25
N VAL A 177 -3.26 9.38 0.62
CA VAL A 177 -3.08 9.54 -0.82
C VAL A 177 -2.37 8.31 -1.39
N ASN A 178 -2.76 7.89 -2.59
CA ASN A 178 -2.07 6.84 -3.32
C ASN A 178 -1.01 7.48 -4.22
N VAL A 179 0.25 7.14 -3.97
CA VAL A 179 1.39 7.57 -4.79
C VAL A 179 2.02 6.32 -5.39
N ASN A 180 1.92 6.16 -6.71
CA ASN A 180 2.49 5.04 -7.46
C ASN A 180 2.08 3.66 -6.92
N GLY A 181 0.80 3.48 -6.57
CA GLY A 181 0.27 2.23 -6.04
C GLY A 181 0.47 2.03 -4.53
N LYS A 182 1.11 2.98 -3.84
CA LYS A 182 1.35 2.93 -2.40
C LYS A 182 0.49 3.96 -1.67
N TRP A 183 -0.31 3.49 -0.71
CA TRP A 183 -1.05 4.38 0.19
C TRP A 183 -0.10 4.98 1.24
N LEU A 184 -0.13 6.30 1.35
CA LEU A 184 0.63 7.10 2.32
C LEU A 184 -0.31 8.01 3.08
N VAL A 185 -0.08 8.17 4.38
CA VAL A 185 -0.87 9.09 5.20
C VAL A 185 -0.40 10.52 4.95
N ASP A 186 -1.34 11.38 4.55
CA ASP A 186 -1.10 12.80 4.27
C ASP A 186 -1.54 13.72 5.41
N ASN A 187 -2.50 13.26 6.23
CA ASN A 187 -2.98 13.99 7.38
C ASN A 187 -3.56 13.06 8.43
N GLN A 188 -3.48 13.46 9.70
CA GLN A 188 -4.17 12.83 10.82
C GLN A 188 -4.83 13.93 11.66
N ALA A 189 -6.10 13.75 11.96
CA ALA A 189 -6.85 14.63 12.83
C ALA A 189 -7.70 13.79 13.80
N PRO A 190 -8.07 14.34 14.97
CA PRO A 190 -9.11 13.73 15.80
C PRO A 190 -10.43 13.65 15.04
N ALA A 191 -11.23 12.63 15.35
CA ALA A 191 -12.63 12.61 14.93
C ALA A 191 -13.39 13.82 15.48
N GLU A 192 -14.43 14.25 14.76
CA GLU A 192 -15.24 15.40 15.16
C GLU A 192 -15.76 15.28 16.60
N GLY A 193 -15.68 16.38 17.36
CA GLY A 193 -16.07 16.42 18.77
C GLY A 193 -15.07 15.77 19.74
N MET A 194 -13.96 15.21 19.26
CA MET A 194 -12.86 14.76 20.13
C MET A 194 -11.84 15.88 20.33
N PRO A 195 -11.28 16.04 21.55
CA PRO A 195 -10.12 16.90 21.74
C PRO A 195 -8.95 16.38 20.89
N PRO A 196 -7.98 17.25 20.53
CA PRO A 196 -6.72 16.82 19.95
C PRO A 196 -6.16 15.62 20.70
N THR A 197 -5.93 14.51 20.01
CA THR A 197 -5.26 13.35 20.60
C THR A 197 -3.89 13.83 21.08
N ALA A 198 -3.76 14.00 22.40
CA ALA A 198 -2.52 14.51 22.97
C ALA A 198 -1.38 13.56 22.57
N PRO A 199 -0.20 14.10 22.19
CA PRO A 199 0.99 13.29 22.06
C PRO A 199 1.13 12.40 23.29
N PRO A 200 1.53 11.12 23.16
CA PRO A 200 1.79 10.30 24.34
C PRO A 200 2.78 11.00 25.30
N ALA A 201 3.73 11.79 24.79
CA ALA A 201 4.62 12.61 25.61
C ALA A 201 3.92 13.65 26.52
N ALA A 202 2.73 14.15 26.18
CA ALA A 202 2.01 15.20 26.91
C ALA A 202 1.12 14.65 28.04
N SER A 203 0.55 13.46 27.87
CA SER A 203 -0.39 12.85 28.83
C SER A 203 0.31 12.35 30.11
N ALA A 204 1.58 11.91 29.99
CA ALA A 204 2.36 11.37 31.11
C ALA A 204 2.68 12.40 32.22
N THR A 205 2.66 13.70 31.91
CA THR A 205 2.98 14.77 32.88
C THR A 205 1.77 15.16 33.74
N SER A 206 0.54 14.95 33.24
CA SER A 206 -0.68 15.37 33.95
C SER A 206 -1.08 14.43 35.10
N GLY A 207 -0.59 13.18 35.12
CA GLY A 207 -0.93 12.18 36.14
C GLY A 207 -0.07 12.22 37.41
N ALA A 208 0.89 13.15 37.51
CA ALA A 208 1.84 13.20 38.62
C ALA A 208 1.40 14.10 39.80
N SER A 209 0.21 14.71 39.74
CA SER A 209 -0.38 15.48 40.85
C SER A 209 -1.60 14.76 41.43
N LYS A 210 -1.35 13.81 42.34
CA LYS A 210 -2.25 13.49 43.46
C LYS A 210 -1.51 12.74 44.56
#